data_AF-A0A9Q5HXU1-F1
#
_entry.id   AF-A0A9Q5HXU1-F1
#
_cell.length_a   1.000
_cell.length_b   1.000
_cell.length_c   1.000
_cell.angle_alpha   90.00
_cell.angle_beta   90.00
_cell.angle_gamma   90.00
#
_symmetry.space_group_name_H-M   'P 1'
#
loop_
_entity.id
_entity.type
_entity.pdbx_description
1 polymer ?
#
loop_
_entity_poly.entity_id
_entity_poly.type
_entity_poly.pdbx_seq_one_letter_code
_entity_poly.pdbx_strand_id
1 'polypeptide(L)'
;MARIARLFQGVVVAALFAVVVARQFSLPSTIPSLTSCLTEPVFYSCENTTTISDACCSPTPGGLVLQTQFWDTYTGLEKQGQLLPRNSWTIHGLWPDFCDGSFTQYCDLSRQYDPTPSPNTTNGLPNGTVVPSYSGPGVDTFILEFGRIDLLDYMNKYWISQGSPNKDFWAHEFSKHATCTSTFDVACYENYQAHEDVVNFFDTTVRAFQMFPTFDMLAAAGIVPSNSTTYTLSQIQTAIKIQTGATPFVGCGGNGTVLNEMWYFAHVLGTEQYGHFKPVESTTDSTCKNSGIRYLERTPTSEREVRVFP
;
A
#
# COMPACT_ATOMS: atom_id res chain seq x y z
N MET A 1 -64.44 0.87 -66.20
CA MET A 1 -63.44 -0.20 -66.41
C MET A 1 -62.05 0.33 -66.08
N ALA A 2 -61.19 -0.51 -65.48
CA ALA A 2 -59.76 -0.32 -65.14
C ALA A 2 -59.47 0.70 -64.00
N ARG A 3 -59.36 0.26 -62.73
CA ARG A 3 -58.20 -0.35 -62.01
C ARG A 3 -56.98 0.57 -61.81
N ILE A 4 -56.93 1.14 -60.60
CA ILE A 4 -55.82 1.18 -59.62
C ILE A 4 -54.38 1.30 -60.13
N ALA A 5 -53.70 2.38 -59.72
CA ALA A 5 -52.32 2.33 -59.23
C ALA A 5 -52.08 3.47 -58.23
N ARG A 6 -52.04 3.17 -56.93
CA ARG A 6 -51.53 4.07 -55.90
C ARG A 6 -50.01 3.94 -55.89
N LEU A 7 -49.29 5.01 -56.25
CA LEU A 7 -47.85 5.10 -56.02
C LEU A 7 -47.61 5.30 -54.52
N PHE A 8 -47.04 4.30 -53.87
CA PHE A 8 -46.38 4.46 -52.57
C PHE A 8 -45.00 5.08 -52.82
N GLN A 9 -44.82 6.36 -52.49
CA GLN A 9 -43.49 6.94 -52.33
C GLN A 9 -42.91 6.41 -51.02
N GLY A 10 -41.99 5.45 -51.13
CA GLY A 10 -41.17 5.02 -50.00
C GLY A 10 -40.18 6.12 -49.64
N VAL A 11 -40.33 6.70 -48.45
CA VAL A 11 -39.29 7.54 -47.83
C VAL A 11 -38.18 6.60 -47.37
N VAL A 12 -37.05 6.63 -48.07
CA VAL A 12 -35.83 5.96 -47.60
C VAL A 12 -35.25 6.81 -46.47
N VAL A 13 -35.52 6.43 -45.23
CA VAL A 13 -34.81 6.98 -44.07
C VAL A 13 -33.43 6.34 -44.07
N ALA A 14 -32.42 7.07 -44.54
CA ALA A 14 -31.03 6.68 -44.39
C ALA A 14 -30.67 6.79 -42.90
N ALA A 15 -30.73 5.67 -42.18
CA ALA A 15 -30.17 5.56 -40.84
C ALA A 15 -28.64 5.67 -40.94
N LEU A 16 -28.12 6.86 -40.66
CA LEU A 16 -26.70 7.06 -40.37
C LEU A 16 -26.39 6.32 -39.07
N PHE A 17 -25.94 5.06 -39.19
CA PHE A 17 -25.32 4.37 -38.06
C PHE A 17 -24.00 5.07 -37.76
N ALA A 18 -24.00 5.93 -36.74
CA ALA A 18 -22.76 6.37 -36.11
C ALA A 18 -22.10 5.13 -35.51
N VAL A 19 -21.04 4.63 -36.17
CA VAL A 19 -20.16 3.62 -35.59
C VAL A 19 -19.43 4.30 -34.43
N VAL A 20 -19.95 4.15 -33.22
CA VAL A 20 -19.19 4.44 -32.00
C VAL A 20 -18.12 3.38 -31.93
N VAL A 21 -16.91 3.71 -32.40
CA VAL A 21 -15.73 2.89 -32.13
C VAL A 21 -15.50 3.00 -30.62
N ALA A 22 -15.95 2.00 -29.86
CA ALA A 22 -15.51 1.84 -28.50
C ALA A 22 -13.99 1.64 -28.55
N ARG A 23 -13.22 2.70 -28.25
CA ARG A 23 -11.81 2.52 -27.93
C ARG A 23 -11.77 1.59 -26.73
N GLN A 24 -11.24 0.39 -26.91
CA GLN A 24 -10.88 -0.46 -25.79
C GLN A 24 -9.78 0.30 -25.04
N PHE A 25 -10.16 0.93 -23.92
CA PHE A 25 -9.18 1.45 -22.97
C PHE A 25 -8.56 0.24 -22.28
N SER A 26 -7.50 -0.31 -22.86
CA SER A 26 -6.65 -1.28 -22.17
C SER A 26 -5.75 -0.51 -21.20
N LEU A 27 -5.86 -0.80 -19.91
CA LEU A 27 -4.90 -0.30 -18.93
C LEU A 27 -3.51 -0.88 -19.28
N PRO A 28 -2.43 -0.07 -19.25
CA PRO A 28 -1.08 -0.61 -19.37
C PRO A 28 -0.83 -1.68 -18.32
N SER A 29 -0.18 -2.77 -18.72
CA SER A 29 0.23 -3.82 -17.78
C SER A 29 1.29 -3.29 -16.85
N THR A 30 1.24 -3.71 -15.58
CA THR A 30 2.29 -3.48 -14.58
C THR A 30 2.88 -4.77 -14.04
N ILE A 31 2.72 -5.87 -14.78
CA ILE A 31 3.08 -7.22 -14.34
C ILE A 31 4.56 -7.46 -14.71
N PRO A 32 5.44 -7.77 -13.73
CA PRO A 32 6.82 -8.15 -13.99
C PRO A 32 6.88 -9.50 -14.71
N SER A 33 8.02 -9.82 -15.32
CA SER A 33 8.21 -11.13 -15.96
C SER A 33 8.37 -12.22 -14.91
N LEU A 34 7.27 -12.93 -14.63
CA LEU A 34 7.24 -14.05 -13.69
C LEU A 34 7.54 -15.40 -14.36
N THR A 35 7.77 -15.42 -15.67
CA THR A 35 8.00 -16.67 -16.41
C THR A 35 9.28 -17.36 -15.96
N SER A 36 10.33 -16.60 -15.63
CA SER A 36 11.59 -17.13 -15.09
C SER A 36 11.39 -17.81 -13.73
N CYS A 37 10.40 -17.38 -12.96
CA CYS A 37 10.09 -17.92 -11.63
C CYS A 37 9.50 -19.33 -11.66
N LEU A 38 9.02 -19.81 -12.81
CA LEU A 38 8.47 -21.17 -12.94
C LEU A 38 9.50 -22.27 -12.69
N THR A 39 10.79 -21.96 -12.87
CA THR A 39 11.89 -22.90 -12.64
C THR A 39 12.62 -22.68 -11.31
N GLU A 40 12.28 -21.61 -10.59
CA GLU A 40 12.88 -21.28 -9.30
C GLU A 40 12.28 -22.16 -8.18
N PRO A 41 13.09 -22.48 -7.14
CA PRO A 41 12.61 -23.21 -5.99
C PRO A 41 11.55 -22.43 -5.21
N VAL A 42 10.50 -23.15 -4.79
CA VAL A 42 9.33 -22.57 -4.11
C VAL A 42 9.52 -22.65 -2.60
N PHE A 43 9.90 -21.53 -1.98
CA PHE A 43 10.00 -21.39 -0.53
C PHE A 43 9.70 -19.97 -0.07
N TYR A 44 9.35 -19.83 1.21
CA TYR A 44 9.17 -18.53 1.84
C TYR A 44 10.52 -17.83 2.00
N SER A 45 10.58 -16.54 1.66
CA SER A 45 11.71 -15.68 1.97
C SER A 45 12.11 -15.82 3.45
N CYS A 46 13.41 -15.69 3.75
CA CYS A 46 13.98 -15.88 5.09
C CYS A 46 13.88 -17.29 5.74
N GLU A 47 13.22 -18.27 5.13
CA GLU A 47 13.08 -19.63 5.70
C GLU A 47 14.03 -20.66 5.10
N ASN A 48 14.62 -20.38 3.94
CA ASN A 48 15.53 -21.31 3.26
C ASN A 48 16.89 -20.67 3.00
N THR A 49 17.94 -21.49 3.02
CA THR A 49 19.33 -21.12 2.70
C THR A 49 19.68 -21.35 1.23
N THR A 50 18.74 -21.90 0.45
CA THR A 50 18.93 -22.09 -0.99
C THR A 50 19.01 -20.73 -1.67
N THR A 51 20.11 -20.46 -2.37
CA THR A 51 20.25 -19.24 -3.15
C THR A 51 19.23 -19.23 -4.29
N ILE A 52 18.44 -18.17 -4.37
CA ILE A 52 17.56 -17.91 -5.51
C ILE A 52 18.44 -17.32 -6.62
N SER A 53 18.43 -17.93 -7.81
CA SER A 53 19.22 -17.44 -8.93
C SER A 53 18.66 -16.14 -9.49
N ASP A 54 17.32 -16.08 -9.62
CA ASP A 54 16.61 -14.90 -10.09
C ASP A 54 15.97 -14.13 -8.92
N ALA A 55 16.57 -13.00 -8.57
CA ALA A 55 16.08 -12.13 -7.50
C ALA A 55 14.70 -11.54 -7.79
N CYS A 56 14.20 -11.58 -9.03
CA CYS A 56 12.84 -11.15 -9.36
C CYS A 56 11.76 -12.08 -8.81
N CYS A 57 12.13 -13.30 -8.40
CA CYS A 57 11.18 -14.35 -8.01
C CYS A 57 10.94 -14.44 -6.49
N SER A 58 11.68 -13.68 -5.69
CA SER A 58 11.48 -13.59 -4.26
C SER A 58 12.16 -12.33 -3.69
N PRO A 59 11.56 -11.68 -2.68
CA PRO A 59 12.15 -10.50 -2.05
C PRO A 59 13.56 -10.79 -1.51
N THR A 60 14.57 -10.16 -2.10
CA THR A 60 15.96 -10.26 -1.66
C THR A 60 16.82 -9.06 -2.07
N PRO A 61 17.64 -8.49 -1.17
CA PRO A 61 17.44 -8.55 0.28
C PRO A 61 16.06 -7.97 0.64
N GLY A 62 15.63 -8.13 1.91
CA GLY A 62 14.31 -7.63 2.31
C GLY A 62 13.22 -8.69 2.46
N GLY A 63 13.61 -9.94 2.72
CA GLY A 63 12.68 -11.08 2.79
C GLY A 63 11.70 -11.05 3.95
N LEU A 64 11.89 -10.18 4.95
CA LEU A 64 10.93 -9.96 6.03
C LEU A 64 10.10 -8.72 5.65
N VAL A 65 8.90 -8.94 5.12
CA VAL A 65 8.07 -7.87 4.59
C VAL A 65 7.06 -7.41 5.64
N LEU A 66 7.05 -6.11 5.93
CA LEU A 66 6.16 -5.50 6.91
C LEU A 66 5.05 -4.74 6.20
N GLN A 67 3.79 -5.05 6.50
CA GLN A 67 2.66 -4.16 6.19
C GLN A 67 2.40 -3.29 7.42
N THR A 68 2.58 -1.97 7.29
CA THR A 68 2.50 -1.03 8.42
C THR A 68 1.28 -0.12 8.32
N GLN A 69 0.67 0.19 9.47
CA GLN A 69 -0.57 0.96 9.53
C GLN A 69 -0.55 2.03 10.62
N PHE A 70 -1.30 3.10 10.38
CA PHE A 70 -1.53 4.19 11.32
C PHE A 70 -2.94 4.21 11.90
N TRP A 71 -3.02 4.65 13.15
CA TRP A 71 -4.22 5.22 13.73
C TRP A 71 -4.01 6.69 14.09
N ASP A 72 -4.31 7.55 13.13
CA ASP A 72 -4.36 8.99 13.35
C ASP A 72 -5.73 9.44 13.86
N THR A 73 -5.72 10.52 14.65
CA THR A 73 -6.94 11.18 15.15
C THR A 73 -7.29 12.45 14.37
N TYR A 74 -6.38 12.93 13.54
CA TYR A 74 -6.53 14.09 12.65
C TYR A 74 -5.46 14.05 11.54
N THR A 75 -5.66 14.79 10.45
CA THR A 75 -4.73 14.87 9.31
C THR A 75 -3.94 16.17 9.30
N GLY A 76 -4.46 17.25 9.88
CA GLY A 76 -3.88 18.60 9.78
C GLY A 76 -4.14 19.27 8.42
N LEU A 77 -4.76 18.56 7.48
CA LEU A 77 -5.16 19.05 6.16
C LEU A 77 -6.68 18.88 5.92
N GLU A 78 -7.48 18.89 6.99
CA GLU A 78 -8.95 18.77 6.91
C GLU A 78 -9.56 19.87 6.04
N LYS A 79 -8.98 21.08 6.07
CA LYS A 79 -9.43 22.22 5.25
C LYS A 79 -9.25 21.98 3.74
N GLN A 80 -8.35 21.07 3.37
CA GLN A 80 -8.08 20.64 2.01
C GLN A 80 -8.88 19.37 1.64
N GLY A 81 -9.72 18.86 2.55
CA GLY A 81 -10.54 17.67 2.32
C GLY A 81 -9.81 16.34 2.53
N GLN A 82 -8.57 16.36 3.03
CA GLN A 82 -7.84 15.16 3.43
C GLN A 82 -8.40 14.68 4.77
N LEU A 83 -9.18 13.61 4.73
CA LEU A 83 -9.92 13.06 5.87
C LEU A 83 -9.64 11.58 6.01
N LEU A 84 -9.73 11.08 7.24
CA LEU A 84 -9.46 9.70 7.58
C LEU A 84 -10.70 8.81 7.34
N PRO A 85 -10.53 7.53 6.96
CA PRO A 85 -11.64 6.63 6.68
C PRO A 85 -12.30 6.13 7.98
N ARG A 86 -13.58 6.42 8.22
CA ARG A 86 -14.27 5.94 9.43
C ARG A 86 -14.14 4.41 9.55
N ASN A 87 -13.99 3.93 10.79
CA ASN A 87 -13.90 2.51 11.12
C ASN A 87 -12.79 1.77 10.35
N SER A 88 -11.68 2.45 10.09
CA SER A 88 -10.54 1.85 9.41
C SER A 88 -9.25 2.51 9.86
N TRP A 89 -8.23 1.68 10.06
CA TRP A 89 -6.84 2.14 10.07
C TRP A 89 -6.44 2.60 8.66
N THR A 90 -5.34 3.33 8.57
CA THR A 90 -4.75 3.79 7.30
C THR A 90 -3.40 3.14 7.06
N ILE A 91 -3.01 3.07 5.80
CA ILE A 91 -1.71 2.56 5.36
C ILE A 91 -0.62 3.54 5.84
N HIS A 92 0.43 3.00 6.44
CA HIS A 92 1.72 3.67 6.58
C HIS A 92 2.58 3.28 5.37
N GLY A 93 2.87 1.99 5.18
CA GLY A 93 3.60 1.50 4.01
C GLY A 93 3.73 -0.02 3.92
N LEU A 94 4.67 -0.44 3.06
CA LEU A 94 5.12 -1.82 2.87
C LEU A 94 6.66 -1.83 2.87
N TRP A 95 7.27 -2.44 3.88
CA TRP A 95 8.70 -2.29 4.12
C TRP A 95 9.45 -3.63 4.00
N PRO A 96 10.53 -3.68 3.23
CA PRO A 96 11.38 -4.86 3.15
C PRO A 96 12.52 -4.79 4.18
N ASP A 97 12.39 -5.54 5.27
CA ASP A 97 13.46 -5.71 6.26
C ASP A 97 14.32 -6.93 5.94
N PHE A 98 15.58 -6.89 6.36
CA PHE A 98 16.43 -8.07 6.34
C PHE A 98 15.86 -9.14 7.29
N CYS A 99 16.23 -10.41 7.06
CA CYS A 99 15.71 -11.54 7.84
C CYS A 99 16.07 -11.51 9.33
N ASP A 100 17.05 -10.69 9.73
CA ASP A 100 17.42 -10.47 11.13
C ASP A 100 16.65 -9.31 11.80
N GLY A 101 15.73 -8.67 11.06
CA GLY A 101 14.95 -7.52 11.52
C GLY A 101 15.68 -6.17 11.41
N SER A 102 16.93 -6.15 10.92
CA SER A 102 17.56 -4.89 10.51
C SER A 102 17.01 -4.44 9.15
N PHE A 103 17.23 -3.19 8.76
CA PHE A 103 16.73 -2.65 7.49
C PHE A 103 17.72 -1.70 6.84
N THR A 104 17.45 -1.38 5.58
CA THR A 104 18.16 -0.39 4.77
C THR A 104 17.15 0.57 4.14
N GLN A 105 17.62 1.63 3.49
CA GLN A 105 16.74 2.65 2.93
C GLN A 105 17.36 3.36 1.72
N TYR A 106 16.50 3.85 0.82
CA TYR A 106 16.89 4.59 -0.39
C TYR A 106 17.97 3.86 -1.21
N CYS A 107 17.72 2.58 -1.51
CA CYS A 107 18.72 1.70 -2.10
C CYS A 107 18.96 1.95 -3.60
N ASP A 108 18.07 2.70 -4.26
CA ASP A 108 18.24 3.15 -5.64
C ASP A 108 17.84 4.62 -5.80
N LEU A 109 18.83 5.51 -5.86
CA LEU A 109 18.62 6.95 -6.01
C LEU A 109 18.18 7.36 -7.42
N SER A 110 18.28 6.48 -8.42
CA SER A 110 17.77 6.76 -9.77
C SER A 110 16.25 6.67 -9.84
N ARG A 111 15.63 6.01 -8.86
CA ARG A 111 14.17 5.84 -8.69
C ARG A 111 13.65 6.56 -7.44
N GLN A 112 14.32 7.65 -7.06
CA GLN A 112 13.94 8.47 -5.91
C GLN A 112 12.97 9.58 -6.36
N TYR A 113 11.83 9.68 -5.68
CA TYR A 113 10.76 10.65 -5.95
C TYR A 113 10.37 11.48 -4.72
N ASP A 114 10.96 11.24 -3.55
CA ASP A 114 10.64 11.92 -2.30
C ASP A 114 11.12 13.40 -2.31
N PRO A 115 10.20 14.37 -2.19
CA PRO A 115 10.57 15.79 -2.18
C PRO A 115 11.30 16.21 -0.90
N THR A 116 11.08 15.51 0.22
CA THR A 116 11.62 15.83 1.54
C THR A 116 12.22 14.60 2.24
N PRO A 117 13.34 14.05 1.74
CA PRO A 117 13.96 12.84 2.29
C PRO A 117 14.23 12.93 3.79
N SER A 118 13.67 11.98 4.54
CA SER A 118 13.87 11.88 6.00
C SER A 118 14.09 10.43 6.48
N PRO A 119 15.29 10.07 6.97
CA PRO A 119 16.48 10.90 7.03
C PRO A 119 17.06 11.15 5.62
N ASN A 120 17.90 12.17 5.49
CA ASN A 120 18.43 12.64 4.20
C ASN A 120 19.68 11.89 3.72
N THR A 121 19.95 10.70 4.26
CA THR A 121 21.05 9.82 3.84
C THR A 121 20.59 8.36 3.69
N THR A 122 21.28 7.59 2.85
CA THR A 122 20.93 6.18 2.54
C THR A 122 21.10 5.20 3.71
N ASN A 123 21.72 5.62 4.81
CA ASN A 123 21.87 4.79 6.01
C ASN A 123 21.41 5.51 7.29
N GLY A 124 20.78 6.68 7.16
CA GLY A 124 20.36 7.52 8.29
C GLY A 124 21.49 8.10 9.14
N LEU A 125 22.76 7.93 8.75
CA LEU A 125 23.93 8.43 9.46
C LEU A 125 24.61 9.56 8.68
N PRO A 126 25.41 10.41 9.35
CA PRO A 126 26.16 11.49 8.69
C PRO A 126 27.16 11.02 7.63
N ASN A 127 27.55 9.74 7.64
CA ASN A 127 28.48 9.15 6.66
C ASN A 127 27.76 8.50 5.46
N GLY A 128 26.43 8.45 5.45
CA GLY A 128 25.66 7.91 4.33
C GLY A 128 25.71 8.78 3.09
N THR A 129 25.35 8.20 1.95
CA THR A 129 25.17 8.96 0.72
C THR A 129 23.97 9.87 0.86
N VAL A 130 24.10 11.14 0.48
CA VAL A 130 23.02 12.12 0.55
C VAL A 130 21.90 11.72 -0.42
N VAL A 131 20.66 11.72 0.07
CA VAL A 131 19.45 11.53 -0.73
C VAL A 131 19.00 12.91 -1.21
N PRO A 132 19.06 13.21 -2.52
CA PRO A 132 18.63 14.51 -3.03
C PRO A 132 17.11 14.66 -2.92
N SER A 133 16.65 15.90 -2.66
CA SER A 133 15.23 16.23 -2.78
C SER A 133 14.76 16.14 -4.23
N TYR A 134 13.62 15.49 -4.44
CA TYR A 134 12.97 15.44 -5.73
C TYR A 134 12.11 16.69 -6.01
N SER A 135 12.08 17.15 -7.26
CA SER A 135 11.31 18.34 -7.68
C SER A 135 10.45 18.12 -8.93
N GLY A 136 10.36 16.89 -9.41
CA GLY A 136 9.55 16.53 -10.57
C GLY A 136 8.08 16.25 -10.23
N PRO A 137 7.34 15.63 -11.17
CA PRO A 137 5.94 15.24 -10.96
C PRO A 137 5.77 14.26 -9.79
N GLY A 138 4.71 14.43 -8.99
CA GLY A 138 4.45 13.51 -7.88
C GLY A 138 4.02 12.12 -8.35
N VAL A 139 4.18 11.11 -7.49
CA VAL A 139 3.81 9.73 -7.83
C VAL A 139 2.34 9.53 -8.20
N ASP A 140 1.47 10.44 -7.74
CA ASP A 140 0.06 10.54 -8.14
C ASP A 140 -0.10 10.76 -9.65
N THR A 141 0.81 11.51 -10.28
CA THR A 141 0.80 11.72 -11.73
C THR A 141 1.14 10.44 -12.49
N PHE A 142 2.11 9.66 -12.01
CA PHE A 142 2.50 8.39 -12.63
C PHE A 142 1.35 7.38 -12.59
N ILE A 143 0.63 7.29 -11.47
CA ILE A 143 -0.55 6.43 -11.34
C ILE A 143 -1.65 6.83 -12.35
N LEU A 144 -1.87 8.13 -12.55
CA LEU A 144 -2.83 8.63 -13.54
C LEU A 144 -2.42 8.37 -14.99
N GLU A 145 -1.12 8.45 -15.30
CA GLU A 145 -0.59 8.12 -16.63
C GLU A 145 -0.80 6.65 -17.00
N PHE A 146 -0.81 5.75 -16.01
CA PHE A 146 -1.21 4.35 -16.17
C PHE A 146 -2.73 4.13 -16.16
N GLY A 147 -3.53 5.20 -16.07
CA GLY A 147 -4.99 5.12 -16.04
C GLY A 147 -5.56 4.48 -14.77
N ARG A 148 -4.76 4.28 -13.72
CA ARG A 148 -5.14 3.64 -12.45
C ARG A 148 -5.84 4.60 -11.49
N ILE A 149 -6.93 5.21 -11.99
CA ILE A 149 -7.76 6.15 -11.21
C ILE A 149 -8.38 5.45 -9.99
N ASP A 150 -8.69 4.17 -10.13
CA ASP A 150 -9.18 3.29 -9.05
C ASP A 150 -8.17 3.19 -7.89
N LEU A 151 -6.90 2.98 -8.21
CA LEU A 151 -5.82 2.89 -7.23
C LEU A 151 -5.61 4.23 -6.52
N LEU A 152 -5.55 5.32 -7.29
CA LEU A 152 -5.36 6.65 -6.71
C LEU A 152 -6.55 7.06 -5.81
N ASP A 153 -7.78 6.72 -6.18
CA ASP A 153 -8.96 6.96 -5.33
C ASP A 153 -8.90 6.13 -4.04
N TYR A 154 -8.49 4.87 -4.12
CA TYR A 154 -8.30 4.03 -2.93
C TYR A 154 -7.21 4.60 -2.00
N MET A 155 -6.04 4.95 -2.55
CA MET A 155 -4.95 5.54 -1.77
C MET A 155 -5.37 6.86 -1.12
N ASN A 156 -6.10 7.72 -1.82
CA ASN A 156 -6.65 8.95 -1.24
C ASN A 156 -7.68 8.72 -0.13
N LYS A 157 -8.22 7.50 0.01
CA LYS A 157 -9.14 7.10 1.09
C LYS A 157 -8.43 6.43 2.25
N TYR A 158 -7.40 5.63 1.98
CA TYR A 158 -6.82 4.72 2.97
C TYR A 158 -5.33 4.92 3.24
N TRP A 159 -4.60 5.69 2.44
CA TRP A 159 -3.17 5.99 2.62
C TRP A 159 -2.99 7.49 2.85
N ILE A 160 -3.36 7.92 4.04
CA ILE A 160 -3.48 9.34 4.40
C ILE A 160 -2.23 9.81 5.13
N SER A 161 -1.67 10.93 4.69
CA SER A 161 -0.57 11.59 5.38
C SER A 161 -1.06 12.46 6.55
N GLN A 162 -0.22 12.64 7.55
CA GLN A 162 -0.42 13.62 8.62
C GLN A 162 0.47 14.85 8.40
N GLY A 163 -0.15 16.02 8.28
CA GLY A 163 0.53 17.31 8.19
C GLY A 163 1.10 17.65 6.81
N SER A 164 1.02 16.75 5.83
CA SER A 164 1.49 16.98 4.46
C SER A 164 0.55 16.35 3.42
N PRO A 165 0.66 16.75 2.13
CA PRO A 165 -0.09 16.12 1.06
C PRO A 165 0.22 14.63 0.94
N ASN A 166 -0.80 13.81 0.69
CA ASN A 166 -0.63 12.36 0.56
C ASN A 166 0.46 11.96 -0.45
N LYS A 167 0.53 12.64 -1.61
CA LYS A 167 1.50 12.33 -2.67
C LYS A 167 2.97 12.45 -2.22
N ASP A 168 3.28 13.36 -1.31
CA ASP A 168 4.65 13.57 -0.82
C ASP A 168 5.03 12.39 0.10
N PHE A 169 4.06 11.94 0.92
CA PHE A 169 4.22 10.76 1.76
C PHE A 169 4.32 9.47 0.94
N TRP A 170 3.49 9.29 -0.10
CA TRP A 170 3.61 8.12 -0.98
C TRP A 170 4.96 8.07 -1.69
N ALA A 171 5.48 9.23 -2.10
CA ALA A 171 6.80 9.33 -2.70
C ALA A 171 7.91 8.95 -1.72
N HIS A 172 7.78 9.34 -0.44
CA HIS A 172 8.64 8.88 0.66
C HIS A 172 8.64 7.36 0.76
N GLU A 173 7.47 6.76 0.89
CA GLU A 173 7.31 5.32 1.09
C GLU A 173 7.92 4.51 -0.06
N PHE A 174 7.65 4.89 -1.31
CA PHE A 174 8.27 4.23 -2.46
C PHE A 174 9.80 4.41 -2.45
N SER A 175 10.27 5.65 -2.38
CA SER A 175 11.70 5.98 -2.55
C SER A 175 12.56 5.33 -1.48
N LYS A 176 12.06 5.29 -0.25
CA LYS A 176 12.79 4.79 0.91
C LYS A 176 12.75 3.27 1.00
N HIS A 177 11.59 2.65 0.74
CA HIS A 177 11.35 1.25 1.03
C HIS A 177 11.29 0.37 -0.22
N ALA A 178 10.50 0.73 -1.22
CA ALA A 178 10.32 -0.10 -2.43
C ALA A 178 11.63 -0.28 -3.22
N THR A 179 12.52 0.72 -3.17
CA THR A 179 13.83 0.64 -3.84
C THR A 179 14.78 -0.38 -3.23
N CYS A 180 14.47 -0.92 -2.05
CA CYS A 180 15.33 -1.81 -1.26
C CYS A 180 14.97 -3.29 -1.33
N THR A 181 14.04 -3.69 -2.19
CA THR A 181 13.71 -5.09 -2.47
C THR A 181 13.79 -5.37 -3.98
N SER A 182 14.17 -6.60 -4.34
CA SER A 182 14.45 -6.99 -5.72
C SER A 182 13.21 -7.09 -6.60
N THR A 183 12.05 -7.48 -6.08
CA THR A 183 10.91 -7.82 -6.95
C THR A 183 10.26 -6.60 -7.59
N PHE A 184 10.55 -5.39 -7.09
CA PHE A 184 10.19 -4.12 -7.72
C PHE A 184 11.35 -3.52 -8.54
N ASP A 185 12.45 -4.24 -8.75
CA ASP A 185 13.52 -3.76 -9.62
C ASP A 185 13.00 -3.70 -11.07
N VAL A 186 13.34 -2.62 -11.77
CA VAL A 186 12.98 -2.39 -13.18
C VAL A 186 13.54 -3.48 -14.09
N ALA A 187 14.62 -4.15 -13.67
CA ALA A 187 15.18 -5.32 -14.37
C ALA A 187 14.21 -6.51 -14.42
N CYS A 188 13.21 -6.57 -13.53
CA CYS A 188 12.20 -7.62 -13.51
C CYS A 188 11.11 -7.42 -14.57
N TYR A 189 11.17 -6.37 -15.37
CA TYR A 189 10.16 -6.03 -16.38
C TYR A 189 10.76 -6.14 -17.79
N GLU A 190 10.22 -7.03 -18.64
CA GLU A 190 10.76 -7.31 -19.99
C GLU A 190 10.71 -6.10 -20.93
N ASN A 191 9.66 -5.27 -20.82
CA ASN A 191 9.47 -4.06 -21.63
C ASN A 191 9.11 -2.88 -20.74
N TYR A 192 9.94 -2.65 -19.71
CA TYR A 192 9.69 -1.67 -18.67
C TYR A 192 9.23 -0.32 -19.23
N GLN A 193 8.01 0.06 -18.86
CA GLN A 193 7.54 1.44 -19.01
C GLN A 193 7.94 2.22 -17.76
N ALA A 194 8.44 3.45 -17.92
CA ALA A 194 8.79 4.28 -16.78
C ALA A 194 7.62 4.36 -15.76
N HIS A 195 7.93 4.07 -14.49
CA HIS A 195 7.03 4.04 -13.34
C HIS A 195 6.10 2.82 -13.24
N GLU A 196 6.32 1.78 -14.03
CA GLU A 196 5.57 0.53 -13.92
C GLU A 196 5.72 -0.12 -12.53
N ASP A 197 6.95 -0.10 -11.99
CA ASP A 197 7.31 -0.55 -10.65
C ASP A 197 6.65 0.29 -9.55
N VAL A 198 6.55 1.61 -9.75
CA VAL A 198 5.89 2.54 -8.82
C VAL A 198 4.41 2.21 -8.68
N VAL A 199 3.70 2.06 -9.80
CA VAL A 199 2.27 1.70 -9.78
C VAL A 199 2.07 0.32 -9.15
N ASN A 200 2.95 -0.63 -9.48
CA ASN A 200 2.88 -1.99 -8.94
C ASN A 200 3.13 -2.03 -7.41
N PHE A 201 4.06 -1.22 -6.89
CA PHE A 201 4.30 -1.09 -5.44
C PHE A 201 3.07 -0.60 -4.69
N PHE A 202 2.39 0.42 -5.21
CA PHE A 202 1.20 0.95 -4.56
C PHE A 202 0.03 -0.03 -4.59
N ASP A 203 -0.19 -0.70 -5.73
CA ASP A 203 -1.20 -1.76 -5.85
C ASP A 203 -0.92 -2.92 -4.87
N THR A 204 0.35 -3.32 -4.77
CA THR A 204 0.82 -4.37 -3.85
C THR A 204 0.60 -3.98 -2.38
N THR A 205 0.93 -2.73 -2.02
CA THR A 205 0.74 -2.24 -0.65
C THR A 205 -0.74 -2.22 -0.28
N VAL A 206 -1.61 -1.81 -1.21
CA VAL A 206 -3.08 -1.87 -1.03
C VAL A 206 -3.54 -3.32 -0.82
N ARG A 207 -3.07 -4.26 -1.64
CA ARG A 207 -3.39 -5.70 -1.50
C ARG A 207 -2.97 -6.23 -0.13
N ALA A 208 -1.74 -5.93 0.31
CA ALA A 208 -1.24 -6.35 1.61
C ALA A 208 -2.05 -5.73 2.76
N PHE A 209 -2.38 -4.44 2.69
CA PHE A 209 -3.21 -3.76 3.69
C PHE A 209 -4.59 -4.40 3.85
N GLN A 210 -5.22 -4.81 2.75
CA GLN A 210 -6.53 -5.47 2.78
C GLN A 210 -6.52 -6.84 3.48
N MET A 211 -5.35 -7.50 3.59
CA MET A 211 -5.20 -8.74 4.37
C MET A 211 -5.32 -8.50 5.88
N PHE A 212 -5.11 -7.26 6.34
CA PHE A 212 -5.04 -6.91 7.75
C PHE A 212 -6.02 -5.77 8.10
N PRO A 213 -7.35 -6.04 8.13
CA PRO A 213 -8.35 -5.05 8.53
C PRO A 213 -8.32 -4.76 10.05
N THR A 214 -7.30 -4.03 10.51
CA THR A 214 -6.98 -3.83 11.94
C THR A 214 -8.15 -3.33 12.77
N PHE A 215 -8.95 -2.40 12.24
CA PHE A 215 -10.13 -1.92 12.95
C PHE A 215 -11.11 -3.06 13.23
N ASP A 216 -11.47 -3.84 12.21
CA ASP A 216 -12.46 -4.90 12.32
C ASP A 216 -11.93 -6.04 13.21
N MET A 217 -10.64 -6.35 13.12
CA MET A 217 -9.99 -7.33 14.00
C MET A 217 -10.03 -6.93 15.48
N LEU A 218 -9.72 -5.67 15.80
CA LEU A 218 -9.81 -5.16 17.17
C LEU A 218 -11.26 -5.08 17.65
N ALA A 219 -12.17 -4.59 16.80
CA ALA A 219 -13.58 -4.46 17.12
C ALA A 219 -14.26 -5.81 17.42
N ALA A 220 -13.86 -6.87 16.72
CA ALA A 220 -14.32 -8.24 16.99
C ALA A 220 -13.98 -8.73 18.41
N ALA A 221 -12.93 -8.17 19.03
CA ALA A 221 -12.54 -8.43 20.42
C ALA A 221 -13.09 -7.38 21.41
N GLY A 222 -13.97 -6.47 20.96
CA GLY A 222 -14.50 -5.37 21.78
C GLY A 222 -13.51 -4.23 22.02
N ILE A 223 -12.41 -4.18 21.26
CA ILE A 223 -11.41 -3.11 21.31
C ILE A 223 -11.78 -2.07 20.24
N VAL A 224 -12.36 -0.95 20.68
CA VAL A 224 -12.84 0.11 19.79
C VAL A 224 -12.32 1.46 20.25
N PRO A 225 -12.26 2.48 19.36
CA PRO A 225 -11.86 3.81 19.77
C PRO A 225 -12.77 4.36 20.87
N SER A 226 -12.17 5.00 21.87
CA SER A 226 -12.87 5.61 23.00
C SER A 226 -11.97 6.61 23.72
N ASN A 227 -12.57 7.72 24.17
CA ASN A 227 -11.88 8.71 24.98
C ASN A 227 -11.85 8.38 26.48
N SER A 228 -12.49 7.29 26.92
CA SER A 228 -12.64 6.94 28.34
C SER A 228 -12.14 5.54 28.71
N THR A 229 -12.05 4.61 27.75
CA THR A 229 -11.57 3.25 28.00
C THR A 229 -10.08 3.13 27.73
N THR A 230 -9.45 2.16 28.38
CA THR A 230 -8.06 1.78 28.12
C THR A 230 -7.94 0.28 27.99
N TYR A 231 -6.88 -0.15 27.32
CA TYR A 231 -6.58 -1.54 27.03
C TYR A 231 -5.18 -1.91 27.55
N THR A 232 -4.94 -3.21 27.68
CA THR A 232 -3.58 -3.74 27.89
C THR A 232 -2.94 -4.09 26.56
N LEU A 233 -1.60 -4.08 26.53
CA LEU A 233 -0.85 -4.49 25.34
C LEU A 233 -1.20 -5.93 24.95
N SER A 234 -1.29 -6.82 25.94
CA SER A 234 -1.67 -8.21 25.72
C SER A 234 -3.07 -8.35 25.11
N GLN A 235 -4.06 -7.55 25.52
CA GLN A 235 -5.39 -7.59 24.90
C GLN A 235 -5.34 -7.27 23.41
N ILE A 236 -4.62 -6.20 23.04
CA ILE A 236 -4.47 -5.76 21.64
C ILE A 236 -3.72 -6.83 20.83
N GLN A 237 -2.57 -7.29 21.30
CA GLN A 237 -1.76 -8.30 20.61
C GLN A 237 -2.51 -9.63 20.45
N THR A 238 -3.22 -10.09 21.49
CA THR A 238 -4.01 -11.32 21.43
C THR A 238 -5.17 -11.21 20.43
N ALA A 239 -5.87 -10.06 20.38
CA ALA A 239 -6.96 -9.85 19.43
C ALA A 239 -6.51 -9.98 17.97
N ILE A 240 -5.33 -9.45 17.65
CA ILE A 240 -4.73 -9.57 16.32
C ILE A 240 -4.18 -10.98 16.06
N LYS A 241 -3.45 -11.55 17.01
CA LYS A 241 -2.81 -12.87 16.86
C LYS A 241 -3.81 -13.99 16.59
N ILE A 242 -4.97 -13.96 17.26
CA ILE A 242 -6.02 -14.98 17.05
C ILE A 242 -6.52 -15.01 15.60
N GLN A 243 -6.51 -13.86 14.92
CA GLN A 243 -7.04 -13.72 13.55
C GLN A 243 -5.97 -13.88 12.48
N THR A 244 -4.73 -13.51 12.78
CA THR A 244 -3.62 -13.50 11.81
C THR A 244 -2.64 -14.66 11.99
N GLY A 245 -2.64 -15.31 13.15
CA GLY A 245 -1.71 -16.38 13.51
C GLY A 245 -0.38 -15.91 14.11
N ALA A 246 -0.08 -14.61 14.11
CA ALA A 246 1.18 -14.06 14.61
C ALA A 246 1.00 -12.78 15.44
N THR A 247 1.92 -12.51 16.35
CA THR A 247 1.88 -11.29 17.17
C THR A 247 2.43 -10.11 16.36
N PRO A 248 1.66 -9.02 16.16
CA PRO A 248 2.15 -7.83 15.48
C PRO A 248 3.03 -6.99 16.41
N PHE A 249 3.77 -6.04 15.82
CA PHE A 249 4.25 -4.88 16.57
C PHE A 249 3.08 -3.93 16.86
N VAL A 250 3.03 -3.40 18.08
CA VAL A 250 2.06 -2.38 18.49
C VAL A 250 2.81 -1.13 18.91
N GLY A 251 2.57 -0.02 18.21
CA GLY A 251 3.22 1.26 18.48
C GLY A 251 2.34 2.19 19.31
N CYS A 252 2.96 2.86 20.30
CA CYS A 252 2.30 3.89 21.08
C CYS A 252 3.12 5.19 21.19
N GLY A 253 2.46 6.31 20.93
CA GLY A 253 2.89 7.64 21.34
C GLY A 253 2.50 7.98 22.79
N GLY A 254 2.68 9.25 23.16
CA GLY A 254 2.21 9.78 24.45
C GLY A 254 2.81 9.04 25.65
N ASN A 255 4.13 8.84 25.64
CA ASN A 255 4.85 8.08 26.67
C ASN A 255 4.34 6.63 26.80
N GLY A 256 4.11 5.97 25.65
CA GLY A 256 3.70 4.57 25.54
C GLY A 256 2.23 4.31 25.90
N THR A 257 1.35 5.32 25.83
CA THR A 257 -0.07 5.18 26.27
C THR A 257 -1.10 5.54 25.22
N VAL A 258 -0.70 5.96 24.02
CA VAL A 258 -1.62 6.31 22.94
C VAL A 258 -1.31 5.44 21.74
N LEU A 259 -2.18 4.49 21.44
CA LEU A 259 -2.05 3.58 20.30
C LEU A 259 -2.05 4.39 19.00
N ASN A 260 -1.03 4.21 18.17
CA ASN A 260 -0.90 4.93 16.89
C ASN A 260 -0.38 4.08 15.73
N GLU A 261 0.28 2.93 15.97
CA GLU A 261 0.82 2.09 14.90
C GLU A 261 0.57 0.59 15.12
N MET A 262 0.49 -0.13 14.01
CA MET A 262 0.39 -1.59 13.96
C MET A 262 1.22 -2.10 12.77
N TRP A 263 2.18 -3.00 13.01
CA TRP A 263 3.00 -3.58 11.92
C TRP A 263 2.85 -5.10 11.88
N TYR A 264 2.57 -5.61 10.69
CA TYR A 264 2.36 -7.02 10.39
C TYR A 264 3.56 -7.56 9.62
N PHE A 265 4.23 -8.55 10.18
CA PHE A 265 5.44 -9.15 9.60
C PHE A 265 5.06 -10.39 8.81
N ALA A 266 5.66 -10.55 7.63
CA ALA A 266 5.44 -11.72 6.80
C ALA A 266 6.71 -12.18 6.09
N HIS A 267 6.81 -13.48 5.90
CA HIS A 267 7.63 -14.05 4.83
C HIS A 267 6.78 -14.22 3.57
N VAL A 268 7.39 -14.09 2.40
CA VAL A 268 6.69 -14.12 1.11
C VAL A 268 7.10 -15.34 0.31
N LEU A 269 6.10 -16.08 -0.17
CA LEU A 269 6.27 -17.15 -1.15
C LEU A 269 6.02 -16.59 -2.55
N GLY A 270 7.05 -16.57 -3.39
CA GLY A 270 7.02 -15.85 -4.67
C GLY A 270 7.36 -14.38 -4.47
N THR A 271 6.70 -13.49 -5.22
CA THR A 271 6.97 -12.04 -5.17
C THR A 271 6.01 -11.29 -4.25
N GLU A 272 6.35 -10.08 -3.82
CA GLU A 272 5.48 -9.24 -3.00
C GLU A 272 4.17 -8.93 -3.74
N GLN A 273 4.19 -8.79 -5.07
CA GLN A 273 3.02 -8.32 -5.82
C GLN A 273 1.94 -9.37 -5.95
N TYR A 274 2.31 -10.64 -6.11
CA TYR A 274 1.35 -11.73 -6.41
C TYR A 274 1.51 -12.96 -5.51
N GLY A 275 2.57 -13.02 -4.72
CA GLY A 275 2.87 -14.11 -3.82
C GLY A 275 1.99 -14.15 -2.58
N HIS A 276 2.24 -15.17 -1.76
CA HIS A 276 1.54 -15.41 -0.50
C HIS A 276 2.35 -14.88 0.69
N PHE A 277 1.72 -14.04 1.50
CA PHE A 277 2.29 -13.50 2.73
C PHE A 277 1.94 -14.44 3.87
N LYS A 278 2.94 -15.08 4.46
CA LYS A 278 2.81 -15.90 5.68
C LYS A 278 3.12 -15.02 6.88
N PRO A 279 2.14 -14.71 7.75
CA PRO A 279 2.38 -13.94 8.96
C PRO A 279 3.41 -14.63 9.86
N VAL A 280 4.33 -13.85 10.42
CA VAL A 280 5.35 -14.28 11.38
C VAL A 280 5.36 -13.34 12.58
N GLU A 281 5.92 -13.81 13.70
CA GLU A 281 6.03 -13.01 14.92
C GLU A 281 6.86 -11.75 14.66
N SER A 282 6.46 -10.64 15.29
CA SER A 282 7.23 -9.39 15.25
C SER A 282 8.68 -9.62 15.69
N THR A 283 9.62 -9.07 14.91
CA THR A 283 11.05 -9.00 15.26
C THR A 283 11.38 -7.76 16.10
N THR A 284 10.40 -6.87 16.31
CA THR A 284 10.56 -5.62 17.06
C THR A 284 9.63 -5.58 18.28
N ASP A 285 10.16 -5.12 19.41
CA ASP A 285 9.41 -4.95 20.65
C ASP A 285 8.42 -3.77 20.56
N SER A 286 7.25 -3.92 21.19
CA SER A 286 6.25 -2.85 21.28
C SER A 286 6.77 -1.61 22.02
N THR A 287 6.37 -0.42 21.58
CA THR A 287 6.64 0.84 22.28
C THR A 287 5.55 1.20 23.32
N CYS A 288 4.51 0.37 23.44
CA CYS A 288 3.42 0.57 24.38
C CYS A 288 3.76 0.08 25.79
N LYS A 289 3.17 0.73 26.80
CA LYS A 289 3.12 0.19 28.17
C LYS A 289 2.22 -1.04 28.23
N ASN A 290 2.45 -1.88 29.23
CA ASN A 290 1.66 -3.09 29.44
C ASN A 290 0.17 -2.82 29.70
N SER A 291 -0.21 -1.65 30.21
CA SER A 291 -1.58 -1.27 30.50
C SER A 291 -1.81 0.24 30.37
N GLY A 292 -3.09 0.64 30.34
CA GLY A 292 -3.47 2.05 30.22
C GLY A 292 -3.35 2.60 28.81
N ILE A 293 -3.32 1.74 27.79
CA ILE A 293 -3.25 2.15 26.39
C ILE A 293 -4.60 2.71 25.98
N ARG A 294 -4.61 3.94 25.47
CA ARG A 294 -5.77 4.61 24.91
C ARG A 294 -5.79 4.41 23.40
N TYR A 295 -6.90 3.87 22.91
CA TYR A 295 -7.23 3.84 21.50
C TYR A 295 -8.22 4.98 21.25
N LEU A 296 -7.72 6.15 20.85
CA LEU A 296 -8.51 7.39 20.90
C LEU A 296 -9.50 7.50 19.73
N GLU A 297 -10.66 8.10 20.00
CA GLU A 297 -11.58 8.49 18.93
C GLU A 297 -10.94 9.57 18.04
N ARG A 298 -11.32 9.58 16.76
CA ARG A 298 -10.89 10.63 15.85
C ARG A 298 -11.61 11.94 16.15
N THR A 299 -10.96 13.04 15.79
CA THR A 299 -11.60 14.36 15.81
C THR A 299 -12.82 14.32 14.89
N PRO A 300 -14.02 14.77 15.33
CA PRO A 300 -15.26 14.62 14.54
C PRO A 300 -15.22 15.20 13.12
N THR A 301 -14.38 16.21 12.88
CA THR A 301 -14.22 16.85 11.56
C THR A 301 -13.11 16.24 10.70
N SER A 302 -12.41 15.22 11.21
CA SER A 302 -11.22 14.63 10.57
C SER A 302 -11.49 13.26 9.96
N GLU A 303 -12.75 12.81 9.93
CA GLU A 303 -13.13 11.53 9.35
C GLU A 303 -14.25 11.64 8.32
N ARG A 304 -14.34 10.66 7.42
CA ARG A 304 -15.42 10.52 6.43
C ARG A 304 -15.78 9.05 6.21
N GLU A 305 -17.01 8.83 5.76
CA GLU A 305 -17.42 7.53 5.25
C GLU A 305 -16.74 7.25 3.90
N VAL A 306 -16.10 6.10 3.79
CA VAL A 306 -15.43 5.64 2.55
C VAL A 306 -15.94 4.28 2.09
N ARG A 307 -16.58 3.51 2.97
CA ARG A 307 -17.18 2.21 2.66
C ARG A 307 -18.51 2.46 1.94
N VAL A 308 -18.64 2.02 0.70
CA VAL A 308 -19.85 2.20 -0.10
C VAL A 308 -20.81 1.04 0.21
N PHE A 309 -21.49 1.14 1.36
CA PHE A 309 -22.46 0.19 1.93
C PHE A 309 -21.93 -1.21 2.32
N PRO A 310 -22.53 -1.85 3.35
CA PRO A 310 -21.91 -2.89 4.18
C PRO A 310 -21.75 -4.25 3.51
#